data_AF-A0A670JCY7-F1
#
_entry.id   AF-A0A670JCY7-F1
#
_cell.length_a   1.000
_cell.length_b   1.000
_cell.length_c   1.000
_cell.angle_alpha   90.00
_cell.angle_beta   90.00
_cell.angle_gamma   90.00
#
_symmetry.space_group_name_H-M   'P 1'
#
loop_
_entity.id
_entity.type
_entity.pdbx_description
1 polymer ?
#
loop_
_entity_poly.entity_id
_entity_poly.type
_entity_poly.pdbx_seq_one_letter_code
_entity_poly.pdbx_strand_id
1 'polypeptide(L)' 'MDGPPVPWLQRFDKASRLLLCTLMSGHWGALAAFRTLQRSLSGQGASQDFSWWTFTEILCSQEPVLTGSEETLAL' A
#
# COMPACT_ATOMS: atom_id res chain seq x y z
N MET A 1 9.20 -17.34 -6.76
CA MET A 1 10.60 -17.30 -6.29
C MET A 1 10.96 -15.85 -6.22
N ASP A 2 11.01 -15.36 -5.00
CA ASP A 2 11.02 -13.97 -4.56
C ASP A 2 12.12 -13.15 -5.23
N GLY A 3 11.70 -12.14 -6.00
CA GLY A 3 12.59 -11.04 -6.38
C GLY A 3 13.10 -10.33 -5.11
N PRO A 4 14.24 -9.62 -5.18
CA PRO A 4 14.79 -8.94 -4.02
C PRO A 4 13.70 -8.07 -3.38
N PRO A 5 13.53 -8.14 -2.04
CA PRO A 5 12.51 -7.35 -1.37
C PRO A 5 12.77 -5.89 -1.72
N VAL A 6 11.80 -5.27 -2.39
CA VAL A 6 11.98 -3.91 -2.91
C VAL A 6 12.32 -3.03 -1.70
N PRO A 7 13.47 -2.33 -1.66
CA PRO A 7 13.99 -1.72 -0.42
C PRO A 7 13.00 -0.79 0.28
N TRP A 8 12.11 -0.14 -0.48
CA TRP A 8 11.08 0.73 0.03
C TRP A 8 9.97 -0.02 0.82
N LEU A 9 9.70 -1.29 0.50
CA LEU A 9 8.74 -2.13 1.23
C LEU A 9 9.17 -2.36 2.68
N GLN A 10 10.46 -2.30 2.99
CA GLN A 10 10.94 -2.48 4.36
C GLN A 10 10.52 -1.34 5.30
N ARG A 11 10.13 -0.19 4.76
CA ARG A 11 9.62 0.96 5.52
C ARG A 11 8.20 0.73 6.06
N PHE A 12 7.47 -0.21 5.46
CA PHE A 12 6.13 -0.59 5.89
C PHE A 12 6.17 -1.66 6.97
N ASP A 13 5.23 -1.56 7.92
CA ASP A 13 4.97 -2.63 8.86
C ASP A 13 4.44 -3.89 8.13
N LYS A 14 4.36 -5.00 8.86
CA LYS A 14 3.97 -6.29 8.29
C LYS A 14 2.59 -6.27 7.65
N ALA A 15 1.60 -5.61 8.28
CA ALA A 15 0.24 -5.56 7.75
C ALA A 15 0.18 -4.73 6.47
N SER A 16 0.87 -3.59 6.46
CA SER A 16 0.95 -2.71 5.29
C SER A 16 1.63 -3.38 4.08
N ARG A 17 2.72 -4.12 4.31
CA ARG A 17 3.36 -4.91 3.25
C ARG A 17 2.42 -5.96 2.65
N LEU A 18 1.69 -6.68 3.50
CA LEU A 18 0.72 -7.69 3.05
C LEU A 18 -0.40 -7.07 2.23
N LEU A 19 -0.96 -5.94 2.68
CA LEU A 19 -1.98 -5.19 1.94
C LEU A 19 -1.45 -4.78 0.57
N LEU A 20 -0.27 -4.19 0.52
CA LEU A 20 0.34 -3.70 -0.72
C LEU A 20 0.68 -4.84 -1.69
N CYS A 21 1.26 -5.94 -1.21
CA CYS A 21 1.48 -7.13 -2.04
C CYS A 21 0.15 -7.69 -2.59
N THR A 22 -0.92 -7.63 -1.80
CA THR A 22 -2.26 -8.08 -2.24
C THR A 22 -2.85 -7.14 -3.28
N LEU A 23 -2.65 -5.82 -3.15
CA LEU A 23 -3.07 -4.83 -4.15
C LEU A 23 -2.30 -5.00 -5.47
N MET A 24 -1.01 -5.32 -5.41
CA MET A 24 -0.13 -5.48 -6.58
C MET A 24 -0.24 -6.86 -7.26
N SER A 25 -0.95 -7.83 -6.68
CA SER A 25 -1.03 -9.20 -7.24
C SER A 25 -2.04 -9.35 -8.39
N GLY A 26 -2.53 -8.24 -8.94
CA GLY A 26 -3.46 -8.18 -10.06
C GLY A 26 -4.91 -7.99 -9.62
N HIS A 27 -5.85 -8.06 -10.58
CA HIS A 27 -7.23 -7.60 -10.36
C HIS A 27 -7.98 -8.37 -9.27
N TRP A 28 -7.78 -9.69 -9.14
CA TRP A 28 -8.39 -10.50 -8.08
C TRP A 28 -7.81 -10.17 -6.70
N GLY A 29 -6.50 -9.89 -6.63
CA GLY A 29 -5.82 -9.45 -5.42
C GLY A 29 -6.36 -8.10 -4.95
N ALA A 30 -6.44 -7.13 -5.85
CA ALA A 30 -7.02 -5.81 -5.56
C ALA A 30 -8.45 -5.91 -5.04
N LEU A 31 -9.29 -6.77 -5.64
CA LEU A 31 -10.67 -7.00 -5.17
C LEU A 31 -10.72 -7.67 -3.79
N ALA A 32 -9.84 -8.64 -3.53
CA ALA A 32 -9.74 -9.32 -2.24
C ALA A 32 -9.27 -8.37 -1.13
N ALA A 33 -8.28 -7.52 -1.42
CA ALA A 33 -7.87 -6.43 -0.56
C ALA A 33 -9.07 -5.53 -0.26
N PHE A 34 -9.70 -4.93 -1.27
CA PHE A 34 -10.85 -4.04 -1.13
C PHE A 34 -11.97 -4.61 -0.24
N ARG A 35 -12.37 -5.86 -0.47
CA ARG A 35 -13.41 -6.53 0.34
C ARG A 35 -12.99 -6.70 1.80
N THR A 36 -11.71 -6.94 2.06
CA THR A 36 -11.17 -7.05 3.42
C THR A 36 -11.20 -5.70 4.12
N LEU A 37 -10.85 -4.63 3.40
CA LEU A 37 -10.89 -3.25 3.92
C LEU A 37 -12.32 -2.79 4.22
N GLN A 38 -13.28 -3.12 3.35
CA GLN A 38 -14.69 -2.80 3.61
C GLN A 38 -15.19 -3.47 4.90
N ARG A 39 -14.75 -4.69 5.19
CA ARG A 39 -15.13 -5.41 6.42
C ARG A 39 -14.47 -4.84 7.67
N SER A 40 -13.25 -4.32 7.57
CA SER A 40 -12.61 -3.64 8.70
C SER A 40 -13.25 -2.28 8.97
N LEU A 41 -13.69 -1.56 7.93
CA LEU A 41 -14.37 -0.27 8.06
C LEU A 41 -15.80 -0.38 8.57
N SER A 42 -16.49 -1.50 8.32
CA SER A 42 -17.87 -1.73 8.76
C SER A 42 -18.00 -2.12 10.25
N GLY A 43 -16.91 -2.06 11.02
CA GLY A 43 -16.92 -2.30 12.47
C GLY A 43 -17.27 -3.73 12.89
N GLN A 44 -17.34 -4.68 11.95
CA GLN A 44 -17.81 -6.05 12.20
C GLN A 44 -16.73 -7.05 12.59
N GLY A 45 -15.47 -6.62 12.80
CA GLY A 45 -14.39 -7.52 13.17
C GLY A 45 -13.32 -6.82 13.97
N ALA A 46 -13.29 -7.10 15.27
CA ALA A 46 -12.16 -6.79 16.13
C ALA A 46 -10.90 -7.49 15.59
N SER A 47 -10.02 -6.75 14.93
CA SER A 47 -8.64 -7.15 14.72
C SER A 47 -7.85 -5.90 14.39
N GLN A 48 -6.98 -5.50 15.32
CA GLN A 48 -5.92 -4.49 15.17
C GLN A 48 -6.23 -3.37 14.19
N ASP A 49 -6.59 -2.19 14.71
CA ASP A 49 -6.80 -0.97 13.93
C ASP A 49 -5.62 -0.75 12.98
N PHE A 50 -5.83 -1.09 11.71
CA PHE A 50 -4.85 -0.82 10.67
C PHE A 50 -4.75 0.70 10.55
N SER A 51 -3.56 1.25 10.83
CA SER A 51 -3.33 2.69 10.73
C SER A 51 -3.28 3.12 9.27
N TRP A 52 -4.46 3.38 8.71
CA TRP A 52 -4.64 3.89 7.34
C TRP A 52 -3.81 5.14 7.09
N TRP A 53 -3.76 6.04 8.07
CA TRP A 53 -2.96 7.26 8.01
C TRP A 53 -1.48 6.95 7.78
N THR A 54 -0.89 6.11 8.64
CA THR A 54 0.52 5.73 8.54
C THR A 54 0.83 5.03 7.22
N PHE A 55 -0.07 4.15 6.78
CA PHE A 55 0.07 3.48 5.48
C PHE A 55 0.12 4.49 4.33
N THR A 56 -0.82 5.44 4.28
CA THR A 56 -0.87 6.45 3.21
C THR A 56 0.30 7.41 3.26
N GLU A 57 0.75 7.82 4.46
CA GLU A 57 1.88 8.73 4.62
C GLU A 57 3.18 8.11 4.09
N ILE A 58 3.46 6.85 4.46
CA ILE A 58 4.63 6.12 3.96
C ILE A 58 4.53 5.95 2.44
N LEU A 59 3.34 5.69 1.89
CA LEU A 59 3.14 5.52 0.45
C LEU A 59 3.37 6.84 -0.31
N CYS A 60 2.81 7.96 0.15
CA CYS A 60 3.01 9.29 -0.43
C CYS A 60 4.45 9.79 -0.26
N SER A 61 5.17 9.39 0.80
CA SER A 61 6.61 9.71 0.93
C SER A 61 7.48 9.07 -0.17
N GLN A 62 6.96 8.08 -0.90
CA GLN A 62 7.61 7.47 -2.06
C GLN A 62 7.13 8.07 -3.39
N GLU A 63 6.15 8.96 -3.36
CA GLU A 63 5.65 9.59 -4.58
C GLU A 63 6.75 10.53 -5.13
N PRO A 64 7.19 10.33 -6.38
CA PRO A 64 8.19 11.20 -6.97
C PRO A 64 7.61 12.62 -7.07
N VAL A 65 8.28 13.59 -6.46
CA VAL A 65 7.89 14.99 -6.58
C VAL A 65 8.26 15.46 -7.98
N LEU A 66 7.24 15.76 -8.79
CA LEU A 66 7.42 16.42 -10.08
C LEU A 66 8.06 17.79 -9.84
N THR A 67 9.35 17.92 -10.16
CA THR A 67 10.10 19.17 -10.06
C THR A 67 10.60 19.56 -11.45
N GLY A 68 9.94 20.52 -12.09
CA GLY A 68 10.33 21.04 -13.41
C GLY A 68 9.19 21.79 -14.11
N SER A 69 9.54 22.81 -14.90
CA SER A 69 8.59 23.58 -15.74
C SER A 69 7.99 22.75 -16.89
N GLU A 70 8.56 21.59 -17.17
CA GLU A 70 7.94 20.56 -18.00
C GLU A 70 7.73 19.36 -17.09
N GLU A 71 6.46 18.98 -16.91
CA GLU A 71 5.94 17.89 -16.07
C GLU A 71 6.45 16.50 -16.51
N THR A 72 7.76 16.33 -16.59
CA THR A 72 8.38 15.09 -17.06
C THR A 72 8.64 14.22 -15.85
N LEU A 73 7.87 13.14 -15.73
CA LEU A 73 8.06 12.09 -14.74
C LEU A 73 9.43 11.44 -14.93
N ALA A 74 10.40 11.78 -14.10
CA ALA A 74 11.64 11.03 -13.99
C ALA A 74 11.38 9.78 -13.14
N LEU A 75 11.37 8.61 -13.79
CA LEU A 75 11.32 7.29 -13.17
C LEU A 75 12.72 6.81 -12.77
#